data_AF-T0MXL8-F1
#
_entry.id   AF-T0MXL8-F1
#
_cell.length_a   1.000
_cell.length_b   1.000
_cell.length_c   1.000
_cell.angle_alpha   90.00
_cell.angle_beta   90.00
_cell.angle_gamma   90.00
#
_symmetry.space_group_name_H-M   'P 1'
#
loop_
_entity.id
_entity.type
_entity.pdbx_description
1 polymer ?
#
loop_
_entity_poly.entity_id
_entity_poly.type
_entity_poly.pdbx_seq_one_letter_code
_entity_poly.pdbx_strand_id
1 'polypeptide(L)'
;MEKLCISLVPPGEFIPIAEEIGIIDKIGEWVLKRVCLEAKGLNTFYNMDLKIAVNISPKQFNNTNFIDIVNKNIEESGVIPKWLDIEITEESAMGNEENIIEKLIHLKSIGVEISIDDFGTGYSSLSYLKKFSVDKLKIAMPFIRGIKDQQEDYQIVKTIIMMAKSLNLRVIAEGVESLGESEILKGLGCDEVQGYYYGKPMPMDEIKQKYLKAQ
;
A
#
# COMPACT_ATOMS: atom_id res chain seq x y z
N MET A 1 -25.33 -10.79 32.31
CA MET A 1 -24.38 -11.14 31.22
C MET A 1 -24.58 -10.11 30.13
N GLU A 2 -23.78 -9.05 30.14
CA GLU A 2 -23.77 -8.06 29.07
C GLU A 2 -23.35 -8.77 27.78
N LYS A 3 -24.19 -8.69 26.75
CA LYS A 3 -23.77 -8.99 25.39
C LYS A 3 -22.67 -7.97 25.06
N LEU A 4 -21.41 -8.39 25.06
CA LEU A 4 -20.39 -7.65 24.32
C LEU A 4 -20.85 -7.61 22.86
N CYS A 5 -21.40 -6.48 22.43
CA CYS A 5 -21.50 -6.18 21.01
C CYS A 5 -20.07 -5.97 20.53
N ILE A 6 -19.47 -7.03 19.97
CA ILE A 6 -18.18 -6.93 19.29
C ILE A 6 -18.47 -6.26 17.94
N SER A 7 -18.58 -4.93 17.93
CA SER A 7 -18.56 -4.15 16.70
C SER A 7 -17.16 -4.17 16.09
N LEU A 8 -17.07 -4.05 14.77
CA LEU A 8 -15.79 -3.87 14.10
C LEU A 8 -15.13 -2.58 14.58
N VAL A 9 -13.90 -2.68 15.07
CA VAL A 9 -13.08 -1.53 15.45
C VAL A 9 -12.25 -1.13 14.22
N PRO A 10 -12.34 0.13 13.75
CA PRO A 10 -11.59 0.55 12.57
C PRO A 10 -10.08 0.57 12.85
N PRO A 11 -9.23 0.32 11.84
CA PRO A 11 -7.77 0.32 11.99
C PRO A 11 -7.21 1.58 12.65
N GLY A 12 -7.76 2.76 12.31
CA GLY A 12 -7.31 4.04 12.88
C GLY A 12 -7.51 4.16 14.40
N GLU A 13 -8.37 3.34 15.02
CA GLU A 13 -8.56 3.34 16.48
C GLU A 13 -7.59 2.39 17.20
N PHE A 14 -7.27 1.22 16.62
CA PHE A 14 -6.47 0.21 17.33
C PHE A 14 -5.00 0.15 16.89
N ILE A 15 -4.65 0.55 15.66
CA ILE A 15 -3.26 0.46 15.18
C ILE A 15 -2.31 1.31 16.04
N PRO A 16 -2.59 2.59 16.37
CA PRO A 16 -1.68 3.39 17.19
C PRO A 16 -1.40 2.75 18.56
N ILE A 17 -2.44 2.18 19.18
CA ILE A 17 -2.33 1.47 20.46
C ILE A 17 -1.50 0.19 20.28
N ALA A 18 -1.74 -0.55 19.19
CA ALA A 18 -1.01 -1.77 18.90
C ALA A 18 0.49 -1.52 18.68
N GLU A 19 0.85 -0.40 18.07
CA GLU A 19 2.23 0.06 17.92
C GLU A 19 2.86 0.41 19.26
N GLU A 20 2.16 1.21 20.07
CA GLU A 20 2.62 1.63 21.41
C GLU A 20 2.96 0.43 22.29
N ILE A 21 2.07 -0.57 22.36
CA ILE A 21 2.28 -1.77 23.19
C ILE A 21 3.11 -2.86 22.50
N GLY A 22 3.48 -2.67 21.23
CA GLY A 22 4.32 -3.61 20.46
C GLY A 22 3.65 -4.90 19.99
N ILE A 23 2.31 -4.98 20.03
CA ILE A 23 1.59 -6.12 19.45
C ILE A 23 1.46 -6.00 17.91
N ILE A 24 1.75 -4.81 17.35
CA ILE A 24 1.71 -4.56 15.90
C ILE A 24 2.57 -5.57 15.11
N ASP A 25 3.70 -6.02 15.65
CA ASP A 25 4.56 -6.99 14.99
C ASP A 25 3.86 -8.34 14.77
N LYS A 26 3.10 -8.80 15.79
CA LYS A 26 2.32 -10.04 15.71
C LYS A 26 1.12 -9.91 14.79
N ILE A 27 0.43 -8.77 14.85
CA ILE A 27 -0.70 -8.48 13.95
C ILE A 27 -0.19 -8.47 12.51
N GLY A 28 0.91 -7.79 12.25
CA GLY A 28 1.46 -7.66 10.92
C GLY A 28 2.04 -8.96 10.35
N GLU A 29 2.70 -9.80 11.15
CA GLU A 29 3.10 -11.15 10.70
C GLU A 29 1.86 -11.98 10.31
N TRP A 30 0.79 -11.90 11.11
CA TRP A 30 -0.47 -12.58 10.80
C TRP A 30 -1.12 -12.04 9.51
N VAL A 31 -1.17 -10.70 9.34
CA VAL A 31 -1.72 -10.06 8.15
C VAL A 31 -0.91 -10.45 6.91
N LEU A 32 0.42 -10.37 6.98
CA LEU A 32 1.31 -10.74 5.87
C LEU A 32 1.10 -12.20 5.45
N LYS A 33 1.03 -13.12 6.42
CA LYS A 33 0.73 -14.53 6.15
C LYS A 33 -0.60 -14.69 5.40
N ARG A 34 -1.64 -13.98 5.85
CA ARG A 34 -2.96 -14.03 5.21
C ARG A 34 -2.94 -13.47 3.81
N VAL A 35 -2.28 -12.32 3.59
CA VAL A 35 -2.14 -11.69 2.29
C VAL A 35 -1.43 -12.63 1.31
N CYS A 36 -0.32 -13.25 1.71
CA CYS A 36 0.40 -14.19 0.85
C CYS A 36 -0.46 -15.40 0.45
N LEU A 37 -1.21 -15.99 1.40
CA LEU A 37 -2.10 -17.11 1.13
C LEU A 37 -3.27 -16.73 0.21
N GLU A 38 -3.90 -15.58 0.44
CA GLU A 38 -5.00 -15.08 -0.39
C GLU A 38 -4.51 -14.74 -1.80
N ALA A 39 -3.38 -14.03 -1.94
CA ALA A 39 -2.79 -13.70 -3.24
C ALA A 39 -2.51 -14.95 -4.06
N LYS A 40 -1.89 -15.97 -3.47
CA LYS A 40 -1.66 -17.26 -4.14
C LYS A 40 -2.98 -17.92 -4.54
N GLY A 41 -3.93 -18.01 -3.61
CA GLY A 41 -5.22 -18.65 -3.84
C GLY A 41 -5.99 -18.01 -4.99
N LEU A 42 -6.10 -16.68 -4.98
CA LEU A 42 -6.78 -15.92 -6.03
C LEU A 42 -6.11 -16.12 -7.39
N ASN A 43 -4.80 -15.89 -7.48
CA ASN A 43 -4.11 -15.94 -8.76
C ASN A 43 -4.07 -17.34 -9.36
N THR A 44 -3.91 -18.37 -8.52
CA THR A 44 -3.94 -19.77 -8.99
C THR A 44 -5.33 -20.19 -9.44
N PHE A 45 -6.37 -19.84 -8.68
CA PHE A 45 -7.74 -20.26 -8.96
C PHE A 45 -8.34 -19.54 -10.18
N TYR A 46 -8.12 -18.23 -10.29
CA TYR A 46 -8.67 -17.40 -11.37
C TYR A 46 -7.72 -17.26 -12.57
N ASN A 47 -6.52 -17.84 -12.51
CA ASN A 47 -5.45 -17.68 -13.52
C ASN A 47 -5.17 -16.21 -13.85
N MET A 48 -4.91 -15.42 -12.81
CA MET A 48 -4.67 -13.97 -12.90
C MET A 48 -3.29 -13.60 -12.35
N ASP A 49 -2.90 -12.34 -12.54
CA ASP A 49 -1.71 -11.72 -11.97
C ASP A 49 -2.09 -10.52 -11.07
N LEU A 50 -3.09 -10.72 -10.22
CA LEU A 50 -3.51 -9.74 -9.21
C LEU A 50 -2.41 -9.53 -8.18
N LYS A 51 -2.27 -8.26 -7.78
CA LYS A 51 -1.38 -7.86 -6.69
C LYS A 51 -2.23 -7.52 -5.48
N ILE A 52 -1.78 -7.95 -4.30
CA ILE A 52 -2.38 -7.55 -3.02
C ILE A 52 -1.35 -6.74 -2.26
N ALA A 53 -1.74 -5.51 -1.92
CA ALA A 53 -0.92 -4.61 -1.15
C ALA A 53 -1.13 -4.80 0.36
N VAL A 54 -0.07 -4.65 1.14
CA VAL A 54 -0.08 -4.72 2.60
C VAL A 54 0.67 -3.54 3.19
N ASN A 55 0.00 -2.84 4.10
CA ASN A 55 0.61 -1.75 4.86
C ASN A 55 1.54 -2.29 5.94
N ILE A 56 2.76 -1.77 5.98
CA ILE A 56 3.77 -2.10 6.97
C ILE A 56 4.07 -0.86 7.79
N SER A 57 3.91 -0.98 9.12
CA SER A 57 4.20 0.15 10.00
C SER A 57 5.70 0.47 10.06
N PRO A 58 6.07 1.72 10.42
CA PRO A 58 7.47 2.07 10.63
C PRO A 58 8.17 1.15 11.64
N LYS A 59 7.47 0.72 12.70
CA LYS A 59 8.01 -0.16 13.73
C LYS A 59 8.35 -1.55 13.16
N GLN A 60 7.45 -2.11 12.36
CA GLN A 60 7.68 -3.39 11.70
C GLN A 60 8.80 -3.31 10.67
N PHE A 61 8.81 -2.27 9.84
CA PHE A 61 9.81 -2.10 8.80
C PHE A 61 11.22 -1.90 9.40
N ASN A 62 11.31 -1.20 10.53
CA ASN A 62 12.57 -1.00 11.25
C ASN A 62 13.05 -2.25 12.02
N ASN A 63 12.21 -3.26 12.22
CA ASN A 63 12.61 -4.52 12.83
C ASN A 63 13.75 -5.17 12.00
N THR A 64 14.79 -5.65 12.68
CA THR A 64 15.94 -6.30 12.02
C THR A 64 15.55 -7.58 11.30
N ASN A 65 14.51 -8.27 11.78
CA ASN A 65 14.07 -9.55 11.25
C ASN A 65 12.96 -9.41 10.18
N PHE A 66 12.62 -8.18 9.79
CA PHE A 66 11.51 -7.93 8.86
C PHE A 66 11.67 -8.70 7.53
N ILE A 67 12.88 -8.67 6.97
CA ILE A 67 13.20 -9.38 5.73
C ILE A 67 13.04 -10.89 5.88
N ASP A 68 13.49 -11.45 6.99
CA ASP A 68 13.35 -12.89 7.27
C ASP A 68 11.87 -13.28 7.40
N ILE A 69 11.06 -12.44 8.03
CA ILE A 69 9.61 -12.63 8.16
C ILE A 69 8.95 -12.62 6.77
N VAL A 70 9.33 -11.69 5.89
CA VAL A 70 8.81 -11.64 4.51
C VAL A 70 9.20 -12.89 3.73
N ASN A 71 10.48 -13.26 3.72
CA ASN A 71 10.98 -14.45 3.02
C ASN A 71 10.26 -15.72 3.50
N LYS A 72 10.16 -15.91 4.83
CA LYS A 72 9.47 -17.04 5.43
C LYS A 72 8.01 -17.11 4.99
N ASN A 73 7.28 -16.01 4.99
CA ASN A 73 5.86 -16.01 4.59
C ASN A 73 5.68 -16.27 3.09
N ILE A 74 6.59 -15.77 2.26
CA ILE A 74 6.62 -16.09 0.82
C ILE A 74 6.88 -17.58 0.60
N GLU A 75 7.87 -18.15 1.28
CA GLU A 75 8.22 -19.56 1.18
C GLU A 75 7.11 -20.48 1.68
N GLU A 76 6.58 -20.24 2.90
CA GLU A 76 5.53 -21.06 3.51
C GLU A 76 4.23 -21.02 2.69
N SER A 77 3.87 -19.86 2.15
CA SER A 77 2.66 -19.73 1.34
C SER A 77 2.88 -20.27 -0.08
N GLY A 78 4.08 -20.13 -0.65
CA GLY A 78 4.38 -20.36 -2.05
C GLY A 78 3.74 -19.32 -2.98
N VAL A 79 3.50 -18.10 -2.51
CA VAL A 79 3.04 -16.97 -3.33
C VAL A 79 4.17 -16.55 -4.29
N ILE A 80 3.83 -16.15 -5.51
CA ILE A 80 4.83 -15.51 -6.39
C ILE A 80 5.08 -14.09 -5.87
N PRO A 81 6.33 -13.68 -5.58
CA PRO A 81 6.63 -12.38 -4.97
C PRO A 81 6.01 -11.18 -5.69
N LYS A 82 5.92 -11.21 -7.03
CA LYS A 82 5.31 -10.14 -7.85
C LYS A 82 3.84 -9.86 -7.53
N TRP A 83 3.15 -10.78 -6.85
CA TRP A 83 1.75 -10.63 -6.43
C TRP A 83 1.62 -9.95 -5.06
N LEU A 84 2.73 -9.67 -4.39
CA LEU A 84 2.78 -8.94 -3.13
C LEU A 84 3.32 -7.53 -3.36
N ASP A 85 2.64 -6.56 -2.78
CA ASP A 85 3.07 -5.16 -2.74
C ASP A 85 3.19 -4.71 -1.28
N ILE A 86 4.37 -4.25 -0.91
CA ILE A 86 4.66 -3.77 0.44
C ILE A 86 4.54 -2.25 0.43
N GLU A 87 3.56 -1.74 1.17
CA GLU A 87 3.31 -0.32 1.33
C GLU A 87 3.98 0.16 2.61
N ILE A 88 4.88 1.14 2.47
CA ILE A 88 5.55 1.79 3.60
C ILE A 88 5.22 3.28 3.58
N THR A 89 5.06 3.90 4.74
CA THR A 89 4.83 5.34 4.80
C THR A 89 6.07 6.12 4.35
N GLU A 90 5.84 7.36 3.93
CA GLU A 90 6.90 8.34 3.67
C GLU A 90 7.90 8.44 4.84
N GLU A 91 7.42 8.47 6.08
CA GLU A 91 8.24 8.50 7.30
C GLU A 91 9.10 7.23 7.45
N SER A 92 8.53 6.06 7.15
CA SER A 92 9.24 4.77 7.20
C SER A 92 10.41 4.74 6.22
N ALA A 93 10.26 5.39 5.07
CA ALA A 93 11.31 5.46 4.06
C ALA A 93 12.43 6.45 4.44
N MET A 94 12.17 7.42 5.32
CA MET A 94 13.06 8.54 5.63
C MET A 94 13.99 8.35 6.85
N GLY A 95 13.99 7.17 7.49
CA GLY A 95 14.83 6.87 8.65
C GLY A 95 16.33 6.66 8.36
N ASN A 96 16.99 5.78 9.13
CA ASN A 96 18.43 5.49 9.00
C ASN A 96 18.77 4.96 7.59
N GLU A 97 19.40 5.81 6.77
CA GLU A 97 19.48 5.68 5.31
C GLU A 97 20.01 4.32 4.83
N GLU A 98 21.09 3.82 5.41
CA GLU A 98 21.76 2.61 4.90
C GLU A 98 20.92 1.36 5.14
N ASN A 99 20.36 1.19 6.34
CA ASN A 99 19.56 0.01 6.67
C ASN A 99 18.26 -0.06 5.85
N ILE A 100 17.62 1.09 5.62
CA ILE A 100 16.39 1.16 4.82
C ILE A 100 16.68 0.82 3.36
N ILE A 101 17.74 1.41 2.79
CA ILE A 101 18.13 1.15 1.40
C ILE A 101 18.46 -0.33 1.21
N GLU A 102 19.20 -0.95 2.13
CA GLU A 102 19.50 -2.39 2.08
C GLU A 102 18.24 -3.26 2.11
N LYS A 103 17.27 -2.94 2.99
CA LYS A 103 15.98 -3.65 3.05
C LYS A 103 15.20 -3.51 1.75
N LEU A 104 15.11 -2.30 1.20
CA LEU A 104 14.41 -2.04 -0.06
C LEU A 104 15.06 -2.78 -1.23
N ILE A 105 16.40 -2.77 -1.32
CA ILE A 105 17.14 -3.54 -2.34
C ILE A 105 16.87 -5.03 -2.19
N HIS A 106 16.89 -5.57 -0.96
CA HIS A 106 16.60 -6.98 -0.71
C HIS A 106 15.18 -7.35 -1.16
N LEU A 107 14.18 -6.59 -0.72
CA LEU A 107 12.77 -6.77 -1.13
C LEU A 107 12.63 -6.72 -2.65
N LYS A 108 13.32 -5.78 -3.31
CA LYS A 108 13.29 -5.69 -4.77
C LYS A 108 13.94 -6.91 -5.43
N SER A 109 15.04 -7.42 -4.86
CA SER A 109 15.77 -8.58 -5.39
C SER A 109 14.97 -9.89 -5.32
N ILE A 110 14.11 -10.04 -4.31
CA ILE A 110 13.18 -11.19 -4.22
C ILE A 110 11.96 -11.01 -5.11
N GLY A 111 11.74 -9.81 -5.66
CA GLY A 111 10.71 -9.54 -6.66
C GLY A 111 9.36 -9.10 -6.10
N VAL A 112 9.29 -8.64 -4.85
CA VAL A 112 8.08 -7.95 -4.36
C VAL A 112 7.99 -6.55 -4.96
N GLU A 113 6.78 -6.00 -5.06
CA GLU A 113 6.60 -4.58 -5.33
C GLU A 113 6.68 -3.77 -4.04
N ILE A 114 7.11 -2.52 -4.17
CA ILE A 114 7.20 -1.60 -3.04
C ILE A 114 6.54 -0.28 -3.41
N SER A 115 5.63 0.18 -2.55
CA SER A 115 4.91 1.44 -2.69
C SER A 115 5.22 2.35 -1.51
N ILE A 116 5.40 3.65 -1.78
CA ILE A 116 5.44 4.67 -0.73
C ILE A 116 4.04 5.23 -0.55
N ASP A 117 3.47 5.03 0.64
CA ASP A 117 2.15 5.49 1.04
C ASP A 117 2.16 6.89 1.65
N ASP A 118 0.99 7.52 1.63
CA ASP A 118 0.72 8.87 2.14
C ASP A 118 1.65 9.97 1.58
N PHE A 119 2.11 9.78 0.33
CA PHE A 119 3.11 10.66 -0.27
C PHE A 119 2.59 12.09 -0.41
N GLY A 120 3.37 13.04 0.11
CA GLY A 120 3.09 14.47 0.05
C GLY A 120 2.55 15.05 1.36
N THR A 121 2.29 14.22 2.36
CA THR A 121 1.91 14.66 3.71
C THR A 121 3.12 14.80 4.66
N GLY A 122 4.27 14.22 4.29
CA GLY A 122 5.53 14.32 5.02
C GLY A 122 6.56 15.25 4.37
N TYR A 123 7.82 15.11 4.79
CA TYR A 123 8.95 15.91 4.34
C TYR A 123 9.91 15.13 3.42
N SER A 124 9.44 14.52 2.34
CA SER A 124 10.31 13.78 1.42
C SER A 124 11.34 14.70 0.78
N SER A 125 12.61 14.38 0.98
CA SER A 125 13.62 14.89 0.05
C SER A 125 13.57 14.09 -1.23
N LEU A 126 13.42 14.77 -2.37
CA LEU A 126 13.59 14.20 -3.72
C LEU A 126 14.91 13.43 -3.85
N SER A 127 15.94 13.85 -3.11
CA SER A 127 17.24 13.17 -3.09
C SER A 127 17.15 11.73 -2.57
N TYR A 128 16.22 11.46 -1.64
CA TYR A 128 16.00 10.12 -1.08
C TYR A 128 15.20 9.25 -2.02
N LEU A 129 14.13 9.80 -2.59
CA LEU A 129 13.29 9.06 -3.53
C LEU A 129 14.08 8.51 -4.72
N LYS A 130 15.10 9.25 -5.19
CA LYS A 130 16.02 8.78 -6.25
C LYS A 130 16.89 7.58 -5.83
N LYS A 131 17.20 7.43 -4.54
CA LYS A 131 18.00 6.31 -4.01
C LYS A 131 17.14 5.07 -3.74
N PHE A 132 15.85 5.24 -3.51
CA PHE A 132 14.97 4.15 -3.11
C PHE A 132 14.60 3.27 -4.31
N SER A 133 14.77 1.95 -4.13
CA SER A 133 14.34 0.95 -5.10
C SER A 133 12.86 0.64 -4.91
N VAL A 134 11.99 1.63 -5.18
CA VAL A 134 10.52 1.51 -5.08
C VAL A 134 9.89 1.50 -6.47
N ASP A 135 8.64 1.03 -6.55
CA ASP A 135 7.89 0.89 -7.80
C ASP A 135 6.79 1.95 -7.96
N LYS A 136 6.23 2.39 -6.83
CA LYS A 136 4.99 3.17 -6.79
C LYS A 136 5.02 4.28 -5.77
N LEU A 137 4.35 5.38 -6.10
CA LEU A 137 3.94 6.42 -5.17
C LEU A 137 2.43 6.43 -5.03
N LYS A 138 1.95 6.47 -3.78
CA LYS A 138 0.54 6.60 -3.46
C LYS A 138 0.25 8.02 -2.99
N ILE A 139 -0.61 8.73 -3.73
CA ILE A 139 -1.01 10.10 -3.39
C ILE A 139 -2.09 10.04 -2.33
N ALA A 140 -1.83 10.69 -1.19
CA ALA A 140 -2.72 10.69 -0.04
C ALA A 140 -4.11 11.26 -0.37
N MET A 141 -5.13 10.66 0.24
CA MET A 141 -6.54 11.03 0.07
C MET A 141 -6.88 12.52 0.27
N PRO A 142 -6.27 13.28 1.22
CA PRO A 142 -6.57 14.70 1.39
C PRO A 142 -6.44 15.52 0.09
N PHE A 143 -5.40 15.27 -0.71
CA PHE A 143 -5.18 15.96 -1.99
C PHE A 143 -6.21 15.55 -3.05
N ILE A 144 -6.63 14.28 -3.05
CA ILE A 144 -7.59 13.76 -4.02
C ILE A 144 -8.98 14.33 -3.76
N ARG A 145 -9.38 14.48 -2.49
CA ARG A 145 -10.68 15.05 -2.12
C ARG A 145 -10.86 16.50 -2.54
N GLY A 146 -9.79 17.30 -2.56
CA GLY A 146 -9.86 18.70 -2.98
C GLY A 146 -9.52 18.93 -4.47
N ILE A 147 -9.15 17.89 -5.23
CA ILE A 147 -8.62 18.03 -6.61
C ILE A 147 -9.54 18.77 -7.60
N LYS A 148 -10.86 18.79 -7.35
CA LYS A 148 -11.85 19.48 -8.19
C LYS A 148 -11.99 20.96 -7.86
N ASP A 149 -11.99 21.27 -6.57
CA ASP A 149 -12.45 22.56 -6.06
C ASP A 149 -11.28 23.43 -5.57
N GLN A 150 -10.11 22.82 -5.36
CA GLN A 150 -8.92 23.47 -4.84
C GLN A 150 -7.81 23.43 -5.88
N GLN A 151 -7.49 24.60 -6.43
CA GLN A 151 -6.41 24.74 -7.41
C GLN A 151 -5.06 24.29 -6.85
N GLU A 152 -4.83 24.49 -5.55
CA GLU A 152 -3.60 24.07 -4.86
C GLU A 152 -3.44 22.55 -4.89
N ASP A 153 -4.46 21.80 -4.47
CA ASP A 153 -4.47 20.33 -4.52
C ASP A 153 -4.27 19.80 -5.94
N TYR A 154 -4.94 20.40 -6.93
CA TYR A 154 -4.73 20.04 -8.34
C TYR A 154 -3.27 20.21 -8.77
N GLN A 155 -2.61 21.32 -8.40
CA GLN A 155 -1.20 21.53 -8.74
C GLN A 155 -0.27 20.57 -7.98
N ILE A 156 -0.58 20.25 -6.72
CA ILE A 156 0.17 19.27 -5.92
C ILE A 156 0.10 17.89 -6.59
N VAL A 157 -1.10 17.39 -6.87
CA VAL A 157 -1.31 16.08 -7.53
C VAL A 157 -0.59 16.04 -8.87
N LYS A 158 -0.74 17.08 -9.70
CA LYS A 158 -0.05 17.18 -10.99
C LYS A 158 1.47 17.12 -10.83
N THR A 159 2.02 17.83 -9.85
CA THR A 159 3.47 17.86 -9.57
C THR A 159 3.97 16.49 -9.15
N ILE A 160 3.26 15.81 -8.25
CA ILE A 160 3.61 14.45 -7.80
C ILE A 160 3.61 13.48 -8.98
N ILE A 161 2.58 13.53 -9.85
CA ILE A 161 2.51 12.68 -11.04
C ILE A 161 3.68 12.92 -12.00
N MET A 162 4.01 14.19 -12.27
CA MET A 162 5.13 14.54 -13.15
C MET A 162 6.47 14.06 -12.59
N MET A 163 6.67 14.22 -11.29
CA MET A 163 7.87 13.77 -10.59
C MET A 163 8.02 12.25 -10.62
N ALA A 164 6.95 11.51 -10.29
CA ALA A 164 6.94 10.05 -10.33
C ALA A 164 7.34 9.51 -11.71
N LYS A 165 6.73 10.06 -12.78
CA LYS A 165 7.06 9.71 -14.17
C LYS A 165 8.53 9.97 -14.51
N SER A 166 9.08 11.10 -14.04
CA SER A 166 10.49 11.43 -14.25
C SER A 166 11.45 10.46 -13.55
N LEU A 167 10.98 9.75 -12.54
CA LEU A 167 11.71 8.72 -11.79
C LEU A 167 11.34 7.29 -12.22
N ASN A 168 10.52 7.13 -13.27
CA ASN A 168 9.96 5.85 -13.72
C ASN A 168 9.16 5.10 -12.63
N LEU A 169 8.51 5.86 -11.75
CA LEU A 169 7.59 5.33 -10.74
C LEU A 169 6.16 5.40 -11.25
N ARG A 170 5.37 4.35 -10.95
CA ARG A 170 3.92 4.38 -11.15
C ARG A 170 3.26 5.20 -10.05
N VAL A 171 2.08 5.74 -10.34
CA VAL A 171 1.30 6.54 -9.39
C VAL A 171 -0.06 5.93 -9.18
N ILE A 172 -0.42 5.73 -7.92
CA ILE A 172 -1.78 5.43 -7.50
C ILE A 172 -2.35 6.61 -6.71
N ALA A 173 -3.58 7.01 -7.03
CA ALA A 173 -4.29 8.04 -6.27
C ALA A 173 -5.34 7.40 -5.36
N GLU A 174 -5.30 7.75 -4.07
CA GLU A 174 -6.17 7.17 -3.06
C GLU A 174 -7.39 8.03 -2.73
N GLY A 175 -8.47 7.37 -2.30
CA GLY A 175 -9.67 8.06 -1.82
C GLY A 175 -10.49 8.72 -2.93
N VAL A 176 -10.47 8.16 -4.14
CA VAL A 176 -11.38 8.57 -5.22
C VAL A 176 -12.83 8.21 -4.87
N GLU A 177 -13.68 9.22 -4.71
CA GLU A 177 -15.08 9.11 -4.30
C GLU A 177 -16.05 9.44 -5.45
N SER A 178 -15.57 10.00 -6.57
CA SER A 178 -16.42 10.29 -7.72
C SER A 178 -15.78 10.07 -9.10
N LEU A 179 -16.63 9.94 -10.13
CA LEU A 179 -16.18 9.83 -11.53
C LEU A 179 -15.34 11.05 -11.95
N GLY A 180 -15.75 12.25 -11.55
CA GLY A 180 -15.02 13.47 -11.92
C GLY A 180 -13.60 13.53 -11.36
N GLU A 181 -13.36 13.04 -10.13
CA GLU A 181 -11.98 12.91 -9.61
C GLU A 181 -11.18 11.93 -10.45
N SER A 182 -11.79 10.77 -10.78
CA SER A 182 -11.14 9.75 -11.59
C SER A 182 -10.80 10.23 -13.00
N GLU A 183 -11.66 11.03 -13.63
CA GLU A 183 -11.42 11.59 -14.96
C GLU A 183 -10.32 12.64 -14.94
N ILE A 184 -10.27 13.48 -13.91
CA ILE A 184 -9.17 14.44 -13.71
C ILE A 184 -7.85 13.69 -13.56
N LEU A 185 -7.79 12.68 -12.68
CA LEU A 185 -6.59 11.88 -12.45
C LEU A 185 -6.12 11.17 -13.71
N LYS A 186 -7.05 10.60 -14.49
CA LYS A 186 -6.75 10.02 -15.79
C LYS A 186 -6.20 11.06 -16.78
N GLY A 187 -6.75 12.27 -16.80
CA GLY A 187 -6.28 13.38 -17.63
C GLY A 187 -4.87 13.87 -17.26
N LEU A 188 -4.51 13.82 -15.98
CA LEU A 188 -3.15 14.07 -15.48
C LEU A 188 -2.19 12.89 -15.77
N GLY A 189 -2.75 11.75 -16.17
CA GLY A 189 -2.04 10.52 -16.47
C GLY A 189 -1.55 9.79 -15.22
N CYS A 190 -2.37 9.75 -14.18
CA CYS A 190 -2.23 8.82 -13.05
C CYS A 190 -2.42 7.38 -13.56
N ASP A 191 -1.60 6.43 -13.07
CA ASP A 191 -1.58 5.05 -13.59
C ASP A 191 -2.71 4.20 -12.99
N GLU A 192 -2.93 4.34 -11.68
CA GLU A 192 -3.86 3.54 -10.89
C GLU A 192 -4.72 4.45 -9.99
N VAL A 193 -5.94 4.02 -9.66
CA VAL A 193 -6.82 4.77 -8.74
C VAL A 193 -7.49 3.81 -7.77
N GLN A 194 -7.66 4.24 -6.53
CA GLN A 194 -8.35 3.50 -5.47
C GLN A 194 -9.31 4.43 -4.75
N GLY A 195 -10.50 3.93 -4.41
CA GLY A 195 -11.43 4.67 -3.56
C GLY A 195 -12.86 4.16 -3.62
N TYR A 196 -13.72 4.79 -2.82
CA TYR A 196 -15.10 4.36 -2.62
C TYR A 196 -15.98 4.46 -3.86
N TYR A 197 -15.57 5.24 -4.87
CA TYR A 197 -16.23 5.23 -6.18
C TYR A 197 -16.22 3.82 -6.80
N TYR A 198 -15.11 3.09 -6.64
CA TYR A 198 -14.93 1.75 -7.19
C TYR A 198 -15.43 0.65 -6.24
N GLY A 199 -15.23 0.84 -4.93
CA GLY A 199 -15.72 -0.07 -3.90
C GLY A 199 -15.21 0.32 -2.51
N LYS A 200 -16.03 0.09 -1.48
CA LYS A 200 -15.59 0.18 -0.08
C LYS A 200 -14.81 -1.08 0.30
N PRO A 201 -13.94 -1.02 1.33
CA PRO A 201 -13.36 -2.21 1.94
C PRO A 201 -14.46 -3.22 2.28
N MET A 202 -14.29 -4.47 1.85
CA MET A 202 -15.28 -5.51 1.98
C MET A 202 -14.61 -6.88 2.21
N PRO A 203 -15.33 -7.87 2.77
CA PRO A 203 -14.83 -9.24 2.88
C PRO A 203 -14.39 -9.83 1.53
N MET A 204 -13.39 -10.70 1.57
CA MET A 204 -12.81 -11.32 0.37
C MET A 204 -13.85 -12.07 -0.49
N ASP A 205 -14.84 -12.69 0.14
CA ASP A 205 -15.90 -13.39 -0.60
C ASP A 205 -16.80 -12.45 -1.40
N GLU A 206 -17.02 -11.23 -0.91
CA GLU A 206 -17.73 -10.19 -1.66
C GLU A 206 -16.87 -9.67 -2.84
N ILE A 207 -15.56 -9.52 -2.64
CA ILE A 207 -14.63 -9.17 -3.73
C ILE A 207 -14.70 -10.22 -4.83
N LYS A 208 -14.59 -11.51 -4.46
CA LYS A 208 -14.68 -12.64 -5.39
C LYS A 208 -15.98 -12.63 -6.17
N GLN A 209 -17.12 -12.34 -5.54
CA GLN A 209 -18.41 -12.31 -6.23
C GLN A 209 -18.58 -11.10 -7.15
N LYS A 210 -18.09 -9.93 -6.72
CA LYS A 210 -18.35 -8.66 -7.40
C LYS A 210 -17.38 -8.38 -8.54
N TYR A 211 -16.10 -8.71 -8.37
CA TYR A 211 -15.03 -8.30 -9.28
C TYR A 211 -14.32 -9.46 -9.97
N LEU A 212 -14.36 -10.67 -9.39
CA LEU A 212 -13.72 -11.84 -9.97
C LEU A 212 -14.77 -12.72 -10.64
N LYS A 213 -14.44 -13.24 -11.82
CA LYS A 213 -15.24 -14.28 -12.48
C LYS A 213 -14.30 -15.41 -12.82
N ALA A 214 -14.67 -16.63 -12.46
CA ALA A 214 -14.00 -17.81 -13.00
C ALA A 214 -14.19 -17.78 -14.52
N GLN A 215 -13.10 -17.91 -15.27
CA GLN A 215 -13.16 -18.10 -16.72
C GLN A 215 -13.76 -19.47 -17.07
#